data_AF-A0A8C2SUS5-F1
#
_entry.id   AF-A0A8C2SUS5-F1
#
_cell.length_a   1.000
_cell.length_b   1.000
_cell.length_c   1.000
_cell.angle_alpha   90.00
_cell.angle_beta   90.00
_cell.angle_gamma   90.00
#
_symmetry.space_group_name_H-M   'P 1'
#
loop_
_entity.id
_entity.type
_entity.pdbx_description
1 polymer ?
#
loop_
_entity_poly.entity_id
_entity_poly.type
_entity_poly.pdbx_seq_one_letter_code
_entity_poly.pdbx_strand_id
1 'polypeptide(L)'
;LTRMKVLSLLLLLYVGISSAFPVDPEKEDEGKNIDLVETYLQNFYNLEKDHRPHLRKGGKNHLAEKLKEMQEFFGLQVTGKPDHDTLEMMNKPRCGVPDVEQYVFTTGNPKWKKNNLTYRIVNYTRKMRQTDVDAAIQKALNVWSSVTPLTFQKTKDKIADIMISFEYRDHKDNSPFDGPDGQLAHAFQPGEGLGGDVHLDDEEAWTKDGRGYNLFIVVAHELGHSLGLSHSNDPGALMYPNYAYTDPKEFRLPQDDIDGIQAIYGQSNDAVQPTGPTTPQACDPNLTFDAITTLRGEMMFFKGRYMLRKHPERSETELNFISLFWPNLPSGIQAAYENIERDEILLFKGNEDKYWVVRGYDIAYGYPKPIYRLGFPKTVKRVNAAYSDETTGKTYFFVADRYWRYDENKKSMDHGYPRKIIQDFGKIGRVDAVFQKDGYVYFFHGTTQFQFDPRAKRIVNQMKSISWFNC
;
A
#
# COMPACT_ATOMS: atom_id res chain seq x y z
N LEU A 1 -72.62 50.92 -33.94
CA LEU A 1 -71.87 50.41 -35.10
C LEU A 1 -70.42 50.83 -34.94
N THR A 2 -69.62 50.05 -34.20
CA THR A 2 -68.20 50.36 -33.99
C THR A 2 -67.51 49.23 -33.25
N ARG A 3 -66.58 48.56 -33.94
CA ARG A 3 -65.22 48.22 -33.48
C ARG A 3 -65.03 48.07 -31.96
N MET A 4 -64.96 46.84 -31.48
CA MET A 4 -63.98 46.34 -30.49
C MET A 4 -64.35 44.89 -30.13
N LYS A 5 -63.36 43.98 -30.26
CA LYS A 5 -63.29 42.57 -29.83
C LYS A 5 -62.96 41.57 -30.96
N VAL A 6 -61.84 41.79 -31.66
CA VAL A 6 -61.05 40.69 -32.25
C VAL A 6 -59.58 41.15 -32.27
N LEU A 7 -58.92 41.16 -31.10
CA LEU A 7 -57.46 41.25 -31.02
C LEU A 7 -56.98 40.86 -29.60
N SER A 8 -57.12 39.59 -29.25
CA SER A 8 -56.45 38.98 -28.07
C SER A 8 -56.42 37.45 -28.14
N LEU A 9 -56.24 36.89 -29.35
CA LEU A 9 -56.16 35.43 -29.52
C LEU A 9 -54.94 34.95 -30.33
N LEU A 10 -53.86 35.75 -30.35
CA LEU A 10 -52.63 35.43 -31.08
C LEU A 10 -51.35 35.78 -30.31
N LEU A 11 -51.38 35.62 -28.98
CA LEU A 11 -50.18 35.82 -28.15
C LEU A 11 -50.15 34.92 -26.91
N LEU A 12 -50.33 33.60 -27.08
CA LEU A 12 -50.24 32.64 -25.97
C LEU A 12 -49.77 31.24 -26.42
N LEU A 13 -48.82 31.17 -27.36
CA LEU A 13 -48.23 29.90 -27.77
C LEU A 13 -46.79 30.10 -28.29
N TYR A 14 -45.89 30.56 -27.42
CA TYR A 14 -44.44 30.32 -27.52
C TYR A 14 -43.82 30.50 -26.12
N VAL A 15 -44.09 29.53 -25.24
CA VAL A 15 -43.14 29.20 -24.17
C VAL A 15 -42.38 28.00 -24.70
N GLY A 16 -41.15 28.25 -25.16
CA GLY A 16 -40.21 27.18 -25.48
C GLY A 16 -39.95 26.39 -24.20
N ILE A 17 -40.49 25.18 -24.12
CA ILE A 17 -40.12 24.22 -23.10
C ILE A 17 -38.76 23.68 -23.52
N SER A 18 -37.68 24.31 -23.04
CA SER A 18 -36.38 23.65 -22.98
C SER A 18 -36.48 22.56 -21.92
N SER A 19 -36.94 21.39 -22.32
CA SER A 19 -36.78 20.16 -21.54
C SER A 19 -35.31 19.77 -21.61
N ALA A 20 -34.51 20.27 -20.67
CA ALA A 20 -33.30 19.55 -20.30
C ALA A 20 -33.77 18.26 -19.62
N PHE A 21 -33.73 17.15 -20.34
CA PHE A 21 -33.93 15.84 -19.74
C PHE A 21 -32.83 15.64 -18.69
N PRO A 22 -33.16 15.24 -17.44
CA PRO A 22 -32.13 14.83 -16.50
C PRO A 22 -31.42 13.62 -17.10
N VAL A 23 -30.09 13.74 -17.24
CA VAL A 23 -29.24 12.62 -17.61
C VAL A 23 -29.29 11.60 -16.48
N ASP A 24 -29.42 10.33 -16.84
CA ASP A 24 -29.48 9.21 -15.91
C ASP A 24 -28.11 9.09 -15.20
N PRO A 25 -28.01 9.17 -13.86
CA PRO A 25 -26.75 9.18 -13.14
C PRO A 25 -25.87 7.96 -13.46
N GLU A 26 -26.49 6.79 -13.68
CA GLU A 26 -25.80 5.54 -14.03
C GLU A 26 -25.10 5.62 -15.39
N LYS A 27 -25.66 6.35 -16.36
CA LYS A 27 -25.04 6.51 -17.69
C LYS A 27 -23.91 7.52 -17.70
N GLU A 28 -23.97 8.51 -16.81
CA GLU A 28 -22.88 9.48 -16.64
C GLU A 28 -21.66 8.83 -15.98
N ASP A 29 -21.90 7.92 -15.02
CA ASP A 29 -20.86 7.17 -14.33
C ASP A 29 -20.19 6.14 -15.25
N GLU A 30 -20.96 5.44 -16.09
CA GLU A 30 -20.44 4.50 -17.08
C GLU A 30 -19.56 5.20 -18.14
N GLY A 31 -19.93 6.40 -18.57
CA GLY A 31 -19.13 7.21 -19.50
C GLY A 31 -17.79 7.64 -18.92
N LYS A 32 -17.79 8.14 -17.67
CA LYS A 32 -16.56 8.54 -16.95
C LYS A 32 -15.61 7.37 -16.72
N ASN A 33 -16.14 6.19 -16.40
CA ASN A 33 -15.35 4.99 -16.19
C ASN A 33 -14.66 4.52 -17.47
N ILE A 34 -15.31 4.63 -18.63
CA ILE A 34 -14.69 4.30 -19.92
C ILE A 34 -13.57 5.29 -20.26
N ASP A 35 -13.79 6.59 -20.07
CA ASP A 35 -12.79 7.62 -20.34
C ASP A 35 -11.54 7.45 -19.45
N LEU A 36 -11.73 7.10 -18.17
CA LEU A 36 -10.65 6.77 -17.25
C LEU A 36 -9.82 5.59 -17.78
N VAL A 37 -10.48 4.49 -18.14
CA VAL A 37 -9.82 3.25 -18.61
C VAL A 37 -9.04 3.50 -19.90
N GLU A 38 -9.66 4.18 -20.88
CA GLU A 38 -9.00 4.50 -22.14
C GLU A 38 -7.78 5.40 -21.91
N THR A 39 -7.92 6.44 -21.08
CA THR A 39 -6.81 7.37 -20.79
C THR A 39 -5.68 6.67 -20.04
N TYR A 40 -6.01 5.85 -19.03
CA TYR A 40 -5.03 5.09 -18.25
C TYR A 40 -4.24 4.13 -19.15
N LEU A 41 -4.92 3.37 -20.00
CA LEU A 41 -4.25 2.42 -20.89
C LEU A 41 -3.46 3.12 -22.01
N GLN A 42 -3.90 4.30 -22.46
CA GLN A 42 -3.11 5.14 -23.38
C GLN A 42 -1.81 5.61 -22.75
N ASN A 43 -1.88 6.07 -21.50
CA ASN A 43 -0.73 6.62 -20.80
C ASN A 43 0.26 5.52 -20.40
N PHE A 44 -0.21 4.40 -19.85
CA PHE A 44 0.67 3.44 -19.17
C PHE A 44 0.82 2.09 -19.86
N TYR A 45 -0.07 1.74 -20.79
CA TYR A 45 -0.12 0.42 -21.45
C TYR A 45 0.01 0.48 -22.98
N ASN A 46 0.32 1.66 -23.53
CA ASN A 46 0.43 1.87 -24.98
C ASN A 46 -0.84 1.42 -25.73
N LEU A 47 -2.00 1.90 -25.30
CA LEU A 47 -3.20 1.83 -26.11
C LEU A 47 -3.10 2.88 -27.23
N GLU A 48 -3.13 2.46 -28.49
CA GLU A 48 -3.11 3.39 -29.63
C GLU A 48 -4.35 4.31 -29.64
N LYS A 49 -4.15 5.62 -29.85
CA LYS A 49 -5.25 6.58 -30.01
C LYS A 49 -5.95 6.35 -31.35
N ASP A 50 -7.17 5.85 -31.33
CA ASP A 50 -7.94 5.59 -32.55
C ASP A 50 -8.41 6.93 -33.17
N HIS A 51 -7.69 7.43 -34.18
CA HIS A 51 -7.98 8.72 -34.83
C HIS A 51 -9.22 8.72 -35.74
N ARG A 52 -10.06 7.67 -35.72
CA ARG A 52 -11.25 7.53 -36.60
C ARG A 52 -12.51 7.08 -35.85
N PRO A 53 -13.37 8.02 -35.39
CA PRO A 53 -14.55 7.71 -34.57
C PRO A 53 -15.67 6.89 -35.26
N HIS A 54 -15.54 6.56 -36.55
CA HIS A 54 -16.59 5.91 -37.34
C HIS A 54 -16.43 4.39 -37.58
N LEU A 55 -15.37 3.75 -37.07
CA LEU A 55 -15.14 2.30 -37.22
C LEU A 55 -15.09 1.54 -35.88
N ARG A 56 -16.14 1.69 -35.07
CA ARG A 56 -16.33 1.06 -33.74
C ARG A 56 -16.38 -0.49 -33.70
N LYS A 57 -16.04 -1.21 -34.77
CA LYS A 57 -16.11 -2.68 -34.81
C LYS A 57 -14.79 -3.42 -34.51
N GLY A 58 -13.65 -2.72 -34.44
CA GLY A 58 -12.33 -3.32 -34.17
C GLY A 58 -11.67 -2.98 -32.82
N GLY A 59 -11.94 -1.80 -32.25
CA GLY A 59 -11.22 -1.29 -31.06
C GLY A 59 -11.53 -1.97 -29.72
N LYS A 60 -12.70 -2.61 -29.58
CA LYS A 60 -13.08 -3.29 -28.31
C LYS A 60 -12.16 -4.44 -27.93
N ASN A 61 -11.57 -5.12 -28.92
CA ASN A 61 -10.67 -6.23 -28.66
C ASN A 61 -9.32 -5.74 -28.15
N HIS A 62 -8.81 -4.60 -28.65
CA HIS A 62 -7.50 -4.10 -28.23
C HIS A 62 -7.55 -3.51 -26.81
N LEU A 63 -8.64 -2.80 -26.47
CA LEU A 63 -8.87 -2.30 -25.12
C LEU A 63 -8.91 -3.43 -24.09
N ALA A 64 -9.67 -4.50 -24.37
CA ALA A 64 -9.79 -5.63 -23.45
C ALA A 64 -8.45 -6.36 -23.23
N GLU A 65 -7.62 -6.51 -24.27
CA GLU A 65 -6.30 -7.13 -24.12
C GLU A 65 -5.34 -6.25 -23.30
N LYS A 66 -5.32 -4.93 -23.54
CA LYS A 66 -4.54 -3.99 -22.71
C LYS A 66 -5.02 -3.94 -21.26
N LEU A 67 -6.32 -4.08 -21.05
CA LEU A 67 -6.87 -4.16 -19.71
C LEU A 67 -6.47 -5.46 -19.00
N LYS A 68 -6.41 -6.60 -19.71
CA LYS A 68 -5.90 -7.85 -19.15
C LYS A 68 -4.42 -7.74 -18.77
N GLU A 69 -3.61 -7.12 -19.62
CA GLU A 69 -2.18 -6.86 -19.34
C GLU A 69 -2.01 -6.02 -18.07
N MET A 70 -2.84 -4.98 -17.90
CA MET A 70 -2.89 -4.18 -16.68
C MET A 70 -3.33 -5.01 -15.47
N GLN A 71 -4.42 -5.77 -15.58
CA GLN A 71 -4.90 -6.62 -14.50
C GLN A 71 -3.85 -7.65 -14.07
N GLU A 72 -3.14 -8.26 -15.01
CA GLU A 72 -2.06 -9.21 -14.74
C GLU A 72 -0.88 -8.53 -14.03
N PHE A 73 -0.45 -7.34 -14.49
CA PHE A 73 0.61 -6.56 -13.86
C PHE A 73 0.30 -6.25 -12.39
N PHE A 74 -0.94 -5.83 -12.11
CA PHE A 74 -1.40 -5.46 -10.77
C PHE A 74 -1.87 -6.66 -9.92
N GLY A 75 -1.79 -7.90 -10.45
CA GLY A 75 -2.22 -9.11 -9.76
C GLY A 75 -3.72 -9.19 -9.49
N LEU A 76 -4.54 -8.49 -10.27
CA LEU A 76 -6.00 -8.51 -10.23
C LEU A 76 -6.57 -9.74 -10.95
N GLN A 77 -7.87 -9.99 -10.78
CA GLN A 77 -8.56 -10.95 -11.63
C GLN A 77 -8.51 -10.50 -13.10
N VAL A 78 -7.97 -11.36 -13.97
CA VAL A 78 -7.82 -11.07 -15.39
C VAL A 78 -9.15 -11.30 -16.12
N THR A 79 -10.01 -10.28 -16.11
CA THR A 79 -11.36 -10.32 -16.69
C THR A 79 -11.43 -9.64 -18.06
N GLY A 80 -10.50 -8.72 -18.35
CA GLY A 80 -10.57 -7.80 -19.50
C GLY A 80 -11.75 -6.83 -19.42
N LYS A 81 -12.31 -6.60 -18.22
CA LYS A 81 -13.43 -5.70 -17.96
C LYS A 81 -13.06 -4.68 -16.88
N PRO A 82 -13.60 -3.47 -16.92
CA PRO A 82 -13.37 -2.46 -15.88
C PRO A 82 -14.25 -2.77 -14.66
N ASP A 83 -13.94 -3.86 -13.97
CA ASP A 83 -14.57 -4.20 -12.70
C ASP A 83 -14.17 -3.21 -11.60
N HIS A 84 -14.88 -3.26 -10.47
CA HIS A 84 -14.71 -2.34 -9.35
C HIS A 84 -13.24 -2.25 -8.89
N ASP A 85 -12.57 -3.39 -8.73
CA ASP A 85 -11.20 -3.44 -8.23
C ASP A 85 -10.19 -2.91 -9.27
N THR A 86 -10.47 -3.11 -10.56
CA THR A 86 -9.71 -2.48 -11.66
C THR A 86 -9.83 -0.96 -11.63
N LEU A 87 -11.05 -0.43 -11.50
CA LEU A 87 -11.28 1.01 -11.43
C LEU A 87 -10.67 1.61 -10.15
N GLU A 88 -10.78 0.93 -9.01
CA GLU A 88 -10.13 1.35 -7.77
C GLU A 88 -8.61 1.42 -7.93
N MET A 89 -8.01 0.43 -8.61
CA MET A 89 -6.57 0.43 -8.88
C MET A 89 -6.14 1.57 -9.80
N MET A 90 -6.90 1.86 -10.87
CA MET A 90 -6.61 2.94 -11.82
C MET A 90 -6.72 4.34 -11.22
N ASN A 91 -7.54 4.51 -10.19
CA ASN A 91 -7.71 5.79 -9.49
C ASN A 91 -6.62 6.06 -8.44
N LYS A 92 -5.71 5.11 -8.18
CA LYS A 92 -4.64 5.32 -7.20
C LYS A 92 -3.58 6.28 -7.77
N PRO A 93 -3.13 7.26 -6.99
CA PRO A 93 -2.01 8.11 -7.37
C PRO A 93 -0.75 7.28 -7.65
N ARG A 94 0.00 7.63 -8.70
CA ARG A 94 1.09 6.79 -9.22
C ARG A 94 2.22 7.57 -9.89
N CYS A 95 3.28 6.88 -10.24
CA CYS A 95 4.34 7.35 -11.13
C CYS A 95 3.82 7.51 -12.58
N GLY A 96 4.23 8.56 -13.27
CA GLY A 96 3.87 8.89 -14.66
C GLY A 96 4.58 8.02 -15.72
N VAL A 97 5.55 7.20 -15.33
CA VAL A 97 6.25 6.29 -16.26
C VAL A 97 5.33 5.11 -16.64
N PRO A 98 5.30 4.68 -17.92
CA PRO A 98 4.50 3.51 -18.32
C PRO A 98 4.97 2.19 -17.71
N ASP A 99 4.02 1.27 -17.51
CA ASP A 99 4.29 -0.04 -16.90
C ASP A 99 4.86 -1.04 -17.91
N VAL A 100 4.71 -0.74 -19.22
CA VAL A 100 5.13 -1.59 -20.33
C VAL A 100 5.99 -0.82 -21.34
N GLU A 101 6.73 -1.57 -22.14
CA GLU A 101 8.00 -1.28 -22.85
C GLU A 101 8.20 0.01 -23.69
N GLN A 102 7.33 1.03 -23.66
CA GLN A 102 7.42 2.11 -24.64
C GLN A 102 8.28 3.33 -24.32
N TYR A 103 8.74 3.51 -23.08
CA TYR A 103 9.78 4.50 -22.76
C TYR A 103 11.18 3.89 -22.63
N VAL A 104 11.36 2.64 -23.08
CA VAL A 104 12.65 1.94 -23.13
C VAL A 104 13.34 2.12 -24.50
N PHE A 105 13.23 3.30 -25.11
CA PHE A 105 14.00 3.64 -26.33
C PHE A 105 15.47 3.95 -26.03
N THR A 106 16.08 3.11 -25.20
CA THR A 106 17.50 2.75 -25.28
C THR A 106 17.56 1.23 -25.24
N THR A 107 17.93 0.63 -26.36
CA THR A 107 18.17 -0.81 -26.48
C THR A 107 19.17 -1.27 -25.41
N GLY A 108 18.81 -2.28 -24.60
CA GLY A 108 19.78 -3.05 -23.79
C GLY A 108 19.92 -2.71 -22.31
N ASN A 109 18.83 -2.31 -21.61
CA ASN A 109 18.82 -1.98 -20.18
C ASN A 109 19.79 -0.82 -19.86
N PRO A 110 19.37 0.44 -20.11
CA PRO A 110 20.24 1.60 -19.94
C PRO A 110 20.81 1.65 -18.52
N LYS A 111 22.15 1.72 -18.46
CA LYS A 111 22.92 1.79 -17.23
C LYS A 111 23.92 2.92 -17.36
N TRP A 112 24.13 3.66 -16.28
CA TRP A 112 25.21 4.63 -16.23
C TRP A 112 26.58 3.95 -16.38
N LYS A 113 27.41 4.48 -17.30
CA LYS A 113 28.78 3.98 -17.54
C LYS A 113 29.75 4.28 -16.40
N LYS A 114 29.31 5.05 -15.40
CA LYS A 114 30.10 5.49 -14.25
C LYS A 114 29.30 5.30 -12.96
N ASN A 115 30.01 5.11 -11.85
CA ASN A 115 29.38 4.95 -10.53
C ASN A 115 29.31 6.25 -9.72
N ASN A 116 30.08 7.28 -10.09
CA ASN A 116 29.98 8.60 -9.48
C ASN A 116 29.08 9.49 -10.34
N LEU A 117 27.85 9.66 -9.89
CA LEU A 117 26.82 10.43 -10.55
C LEU A 117 26.70 11.79 -9.87
N THR A 118 26.45 12.81 -10.67
CA THR A 118 26.18 14.16 -10.21
C THR A 118 24.69 14.43 -10.26
N TYR A 119 24.16 15.16 -9.28
CA TYR A 119 22.77 15.60 -9.31
C TYR A 119 22.66 17.10 -9.03
N ARG A 120 21.57 17.70 -9.48
CA ARG A 120 21.26 19.11 -9.25
C ARG A 120 19.76 19.29 -9.05
N ILE A 121 19.41 20.09 -8.04
CA ILE A 121 18.03 20.55 -7.84
C ILE A 121 17.89 21.87 -8.58
N VAL A 122 17.04 21.91 -9.60
CA VAL A 122 16.86 23.05 -10.51
C VAL A 122 16.05 24.16 -9.84
N ASN A 123 14.93 23.80 -9.24
CA ASN A 123 14.01 24.68 -8.52
C ASN A 123 13.44 23.94 -7.29
N TYR A 124 12.64 24.63 -6.47
CA TYR A 124 12.07 24.06 -5.25
C TYR A 124 10.58 24.38 -5.16
N THR A 125 9.78 23.41 -4.73
CA THR A 125 8.38 23.64 -4.36
C THR A 125 8.26 24.65 -3.22
N ARG A 126 7.21 25.49 -3.27
CA ARG A 126 6.89 26.43 -2.19
C ARG A 126 6.17 25.77 -1.00
N LYS A 127 5.75 24.52 -1.13
CA LYS A 127 4.99 23.77 -0.11
C LYS A 127 5.87 23.22 1.02
N MET A 128 7.18 23.12 0.77
CA MET A 128 8.17 22.63 1.72
C MET A 128 9.33 23.60 1.88
N ARG A 129 9.99 23.57 3.04
CA ARG A 129 11.24 24.31 3.24
C ARG A 129 12.32 23.69 2.36
N GLN A 130 13.17 24.50 1.73
CA GLN A 130 14.27 24.00 0.89
C GLN A 130 15.16 22.99 1.62
N THR A 131 15.41 23.19 2.91
CA THR A 131 16.18 22.25 3.74
C THR A 131 15.49 20.89 3.91
N ASP A 132 14.16 20.87 3.93
CA ASP A 132 13.40 19.62 4.03
C ASP A 132 13.40 18.88 2.67
N VAL A 133 13.34 19.63 1.55
CA VAL A 133 13.51 19.10 0.18
C VAL A 133 14.91 18.51 -0.01
N ASP A 134 15.95 19.26 0.36
CA ASP A 134 17.34 18.81 0.32
C ASP A 134 17.55 17.52 1.11
N ALA A 135 16.98 17.45 2.32
CA ALA A 135 17.08 16.27 3.16
C ALA A 135 16.33 15.07 2.56
N ALA A 136 15.16 15.28 1.96
CA ALA A 136 14.39 14.22 1.31
C ALA A 136 15.15 13.64 0.11
N ILE A 137 15.68 14.49 -0.77
CA ILE A 137 16.43 14.08 -1.96
C ILE A 137 17.74 13.38 -1.56
N GLN A 138 18.49 13.94 -0.60
CA GLN A 138 19.71 13.29 -0.12
C GLN A 138 19.42 11.91 0.47
N LYS A 139 18.31 11.78 1.22
CA LYS A 139 17.91 10.50 1.79
C LYS A 139 17.50 9.50 0.69
N ALA A 140 16.78 9.94 -0.34
CA ALA A 140 16.40 9.13 -1.48
C ALA A 140 17.62 8.60 -2.26
N LEU A 141 18.63 9.45 -2.51
CA LEU A 141 19.90 9.02 -3.11
C LEU A 141 20.64 8.00 -2.22
N ASN A 142 20.59 8.19 -0.91
CA ASN A 142 21.23 7.27 0.05
C ASN A 142 20.58 5.88 0.09
N VAL A 143 19.29 5.76 -0.24
CA VAL A 143 18.61 4.46 -0.36
C VAL A 143 19.36 3.58 -1.36
N TRP A 144 19.65 4.11 -2.55
CA TRP A 144 20.33 3.38 -3.61
C TRP A 144 21.84 3.22 -3.40
N SER A 145 22.54 4.25 -2.91
CA SER A 145 23.98 4.14 -2.65
C SER A 145 24.32 3.21 -1.48
N SER A 146 23.38 2.98 -0.55
CA SER A 146 23.62 2.06 0.58
C SER A 146 23.71 0.59 0.16
N VAL A 147 23.17 0.22 -1.00
CA VAL A 147 23.10 -1.17 -1.47
C VAL A 147 23.92 -1.42 -2.75
N THR A 148 24.61 -0.39 -3.26
CA THR A 148 25.39 -0.44 -4.51
C THR A 148 26.75 0.28 -4.37
N PRO A 149 27.65 0.18 -5.36
CA PRO A 149 28.85 1.02 -5.42
C PRO A 149 28.61 2.47 -5.87
N LEU A 150 27.34 2.87 -6.11
CA LEU A 150 27.02 4.20 -6.61
C LEU A 150 27.31 5.28 -5.57
N THR A 151 27.74 6.44 -6.05
CA THR A 151 27.96 7.64 -5.24
C THR A 151 27.32 8.83 -5.94
N PHE A 152 26.79 9.76 -5.14
CA PHE A 152 26.06 10.92 -5.65
C PHE A 152 26.66 12.21 -5.13
N GLN A 153 26.93 13.16 -6.03
CA GLN A 153 27.49 14.45 -5.69
C GLN A 153 26.58 15.60 -6.15
N LYS A 154 26.15 16.44 -5.20
CA LYS A 154 25.37 17.65 -5.52
C LYS A 154 26.24 18.66 -6.25
N THR A 155 25.72 19.24 -7.33
CA THR A 155 26.35 20.36 -8.05
C THR A 155 25.42 21.58 -8.06
N LYS A 156 25.99 22.78 -8.24
CA LYS A 156 25.24 24.05 -8.21
C LYS A 156 24.95 24.63 -9.59
N ASP A 157 25.95 24.66 -10.47
CA ASP A 157 25.89 25.49 -11.68
C ASP A 157 26.10 24.71 -12.99
N LYS A 158 26.40 23.41 -12.93
CA LYS A 158 26.61 22.56 -14.11
C LYS A 158 25.34 21.79 -14.45
N ILE A 159 25.24 21.33 -15.70
CA ILE A 159 24.34 20.24 -16.07
C ILE A 159 24.88 19.00 -15.36
N ALA A 160 24.01 18.34 -14.60
CA ALA A 160 24.32 17.14 -13.85
C ALA A 160 23.87 15.89 -14.62
N ASP A 161 24.18 14.70 -14.12
CA ASP A 161 23.64 13.45 -14.68
C ASP A 161 22.16 13.26 -14.35
N ILE A 162 21.71 13.86 -13.25
CA ILE A 162 20.33 13.82 -12.77
C ILE A 162 19.91 15.25 -12.40
N MET A 163 19.07 15.87 -13.22
CA MET A 163 18.42 17.14 -12.91
C MET A 163 17.08 16.86 -12.24
N ILE A 164 16.83 17.49 -11.09
CA ILE A 164 15.58 17.31 -10.33
C ILE A 164 14.83 18.64 -10.33
N SER A 165 13.62 18.65 -10.86
CA SER A 165 12.79 19.85 -10.90
C SER A 165 11.33 19.58 -10.52
N PHE A 166 10.67 20.66 -10.13
CA PHE A 166 9.25 20.75 -9.81
C PHE A 166 8.59 21.48 -10.98
N GLU A 167 7.70 20.80 -11.69
CA GLU A 167 7.11 21.27 -12.95
C GLU A 167 5.59 21.31 -12.87
N TYR A 168 4.94 21.89 -13.90
CA TYR A 168 3.49 22.02 -13.99
C TYR A 168 3.02 21.56 -15.37
N ARG A 169 2.04 20.65 -15.43
CA ARG A 169 1.35 20.24 -16.67
C ARG A 169 2.32 20.04 -17.83
N ASP A 170 2.15 20.74 -18.95
CA ASP A 170 3.12 20.73 -20.05
C ASP A 170 4.41 21.46 -19.65
N HIS A 171 5.49 20.68 -19.53
CA HIS A 171 6.83 21.14 -19.19
C HIS A 171 7.88 20.75 -20.25
N LYS A 172 7.44 20.60 -21.51
CA LYS A 172 8.28 20.54 -22.72
C LYS A 172 9.15 19.28 -22.87
N ASP A 173 8.76 18.18 -22.25
CA ASP A 173 9.38 16.86 -22.40
C ASP A 173 8.46 15.82 -23.06
N ASN A 174 7.28 16.26 -23.52
CA ASN A 174 6.17 15.45 -24.08
C ASN A 174 5.43 14.55 -23.08
N SER A 175 5.66 14.70 -21.77
CA SER A 175 4.98 13.95 -20.72
C SER A 175 4.27 14.93 -19.76
N PRO A 176 3.18 15.59 -20.18
CA PRO A 176 2.53 16.59 -19.35
C PRO A 176 1.88 15.96 -18.12
N PHE A 177 2.02 16.62 -16.96
CA PHE A 177 1.27 16.25 -15.75
C PHE A 177 -0.22 16.57 -15.85
N ASP A 178 -1.03 15.91 -15.03
CA ASP A 178 -2.49 15.97 -15.02
C ASP A 178 -3.08 16.89 -13.93
N GLY A 179 -2.24 17.49 -13.10
CA GLY A 179 -2.67 18.32 -11.97
C GLY A 179 -2.85 17.48 -10.71
N PRO A 180 -3.61 17.97 -9.70
CA PRO A 180 -3.68 17.33 -8.39
C PRO A 180 -4.06 15.84 -8.42
N ASP A 181 -3.35 15.05 -7.61
CA ASP A 181 -3.42 13.59 -7.50
C ASP A 181 -2.86 12.88 -8.75
N GLY A 182 -3.50 11.84 -9.28
CA GLY A 182 -3.10 11.23 -10.56
C GLY A 182 -1.61 10.86 -10.67
N GLN A 183 -0.88 11.56 -11.54
CA GLN A 183 0.55 11.37 -11.77
C GLN A 183 1.38 12.30 -10.88
N LEU A 184 2.09 11.70 -9.93
CA LEU A 184 2.84 12.46 -8.93
C LEU A 184 4.18 13.01 -9.44
N ALA A 185 4.83 12.24 -10.31
CA ALA A 185 6.17 12.48 -10.80
C ALA A 185 6.48 11.54 -11.96
N HIS A 186 7.57 11.80 -12.69
CA HIS A 186 8.19 10.81 -13.56
C HIS A 186 9.69 11.06 -13.67
N ALA A 187 10.41 10.06 -14.18
CA ALA A 187 11.82 10.19 -14.48
C ALA A 187 12.22 9.48 -15.77
N PHE A 188 13.31 9.95 -16.35
CA PHE A 188 13.90 9.36 -17.54
C PHE A 188 14.98 8.35 -17.18
N GLN A 189 15.05 7.28 -17.96
CA GLN A 189 16.09 6.27 -17.87
C GLN A 189 17.51 6.86 -18.10
N PRO A 190 18.60 6.17 -17.69
CA PRO A 190 19.97 6.67 -17.86
C PRO A 190 20.30 7.03 -19.32
N GLY A 191 20.84 8.23 -19.55
CA GLY A 191 21.12 8.68 -20.91
C GLY A 191 21.77 10.06 -20.99
N GLU A 192 21.87 10.59 -22.21
CA GLU A 192 22.29 11.97 -22.46
C GLU A 192 21.06 12.90 -22.48
N GLY A 193 21.28 14.21 -22.31
CA GLY A 193 20.19 15.19 -22.35
C GLY A 193 19.28 15.08 -21.13
N LEU A 194 18.01 14.72 -21.36
CA LEU A 194 17.02 14.48 -20.30
C LEU A 194 17.23 13.15 -19.57
N GLY A 195 18.10 12.26 -20.08
CA GLY A 195 18.32 10.95 -19.47
C GLY A 195 18.80 11.06 -18.02
N GLY A 196 18.06 10.46 -17.09
CA GLY A 196 18.29 10.56 -15.66
C GLY A 196 17.46 11.62 -14.93
N ASP A 197 16.87 12.58 -15.64
CA ASP A 197 16.15 13.68 -15.02
C ASP A 197 14.88 13.20 -14.31
N VAL A 198 14.53 13.88 -13.20
CA VAL A 198 13.37 13.62 -12.36
C VAL A 198 12.50 14.87 -12.35
N HIS A 199 11.24 14.73 -12.77
CA HIS A 199 10.24 15.79 -12.72
C HIS A 199 9.17 15.43 -11.68
N LEU A 200 8.86 16.37 -10.81
CA LEU A 200 7.85 16.26 -9.75
C LEU A 200 6.70 17.22 -10.06
N ASP A 201 5.46 16.76 -10.00
CA ASP A 201 4.32 17.67 -10.23
C ASP A 201 4.17 18.63 -9.05
N ASP A 202 4.37 19.94 -9.29
CA ASP A 202 4.22 20.99 -8.29
C ASP A 202 2.77 21.49 -8.15
N GLU A 203 1.77 20.79 -8.68
CA GLU A 203 0.38 20.86 -8.23
C GLU A 203 0.14 19.94 -7.00
N GLU A 204 1.00 18.95 -6.75
CA GLU A 204 0.83 17.99 -5.66
C GLU A 204 1.08 18.53 -4.26
N ALA A 205 0.37 17.96 -3.29
CA ALA A 205 0.50 18.29 -1.87
C ALA A 205 1.77 17.67 -1.24
N TRP A 206 2.96 18.15 -1.65
CA TRP A 206 4.26 17.68 -1.15
C TRP A 206 4.42 17.89 0.35
N THR A 207 4.77 16.81 1.05
CA THR A 207 5.02 16.81 2.50
C THR A 207 6.25 15.98 2.87
N LYS A 208 6.70 16.14 4.12
CA LYS A 208 7.71 15.27 4.76
C LYS A 208 7.10 14.17 5.64
N ASP A 209 5.79 14.21 5.83
CA ASP A 209 5.01 13.27 6.64
C ASP A 209 3.99 12.54 5.74
N GLY A 210 2.88 12.06 6.30
CA GLY A 210 1.85 11.30 5.57
C GLY A 210 0.56 12.08 5.28
N ARG A 211 0.52 13.41 5.44
CA ARG A 211 -0.69 14.23 5.19
C ARG A 211 -0.95 14.54 3.71
N GLY A 212 0.02 14.24 2.86
CA GLY A 212 -0.05 14.33 1.41
C GLY A 212 0.96 13.35 0.82
N TYR A 213 1.60 13.72 -0.29
CA TYR A 213 2.62 12.89 -0.91
C TYR A 213 3.98 13.11 -0.26
N ASN A 214 4.59 12.04 0.23
CA ASN A 214 5.88 12.12 0.90
C ASN A 214 6.99 12.24 -0.14
N LEU A 215 7.63 13.41 -0.19
CA LEU A 215 8.63 13.72 -1.21
C LEU A 215 9.80 12.71 -1.23
N PHE A 216 10.21 12.19 -0.07
CA PHE A 216 11.28 11.19 0.00
C PHE A 216 10.89 9.88 -0.68
N ILE A 217 9.65 9.41 -0.50
CA ILE A 217 9.20 8.15 -1.09
C ILE A 217 9.11 8.28 -2.61
N VAL A 218 8.48 9.34 -3.11
CA VAL A 218 8.34 9.57 -4.55
C VAL A 218 9.70 9.75 -5.21
N VAL A 219 10.56 10.63 -4.69
CA VAL A 219 11.91 10.82 -5.28
C VAL A 219 12.75 9.55 -5.20
N ALA A 220 12.60 8.72 -4.16
CA ALA A 220 13.33 7.46 -4.10
C ALA A 220 12.91 6.51 -5.23
N HIS A 221 11.60 6.43 -5.54
CA HIS A 221 11.08 5.69 -6.68
C HIS A 221 11.60 6.25 -8.00
N GLU A 222 11.43 7.56 -8.24
CA GLU A 222 11.87 8.19 -9.49
C GLU A 222 13.38 8.02 -9.75
N LEU A 223 14.19 8.10 -8.69
CA LEU A 223 15.63 7.83 -8.81
C LEU A 223 15.93 6.38 -9.20
N GLY A 224 15.06 5.42 -8.89
CA GLY A 224 15.20 4.06 -9.41
C GLY A 224 15.13 4.03 -10.94
N HIS A 225 14.18 4.76 -11.54
CA HIS A 225 14.12 4.97 -12.99
C HIS A 225 15.35 5.70 -13.52
N SER A 226 15.77 6.80 -12.87
CA SER A 226 17.01 7.52 -13.22
C SER A 226 18.25 6.62 -13.17
N LEU A 227 18.18 5.48 -12.49
CA LEU A 227 19.25 4.50 -12.36
C LEU A 227 19.09 3.28 -13.27
N GLY A 228 18.01 3.13 -14.02
CA GLY A 228 17.85 2.01 -14.96
C GLY A 228 16.78 0.98 -14.57
N LEU A 229 16.05 1.18 -13.46
CA LEU A 229 14.99 0.28 -13.05
C LEU A 229 13.69 0.59 -13.80
N SER A 230 12.93 -0.45 -14.08
CA SER A 230 11.53 -0.36 -14.51
C SER A 230 10.61 -0.53 -13.31
N HIS A 231 9.31 -0.32 -13.51
CA HIS A 231 8.33 -0.68 -12.49
C HIS A 231 8.39 -2.17 -12.16
N SER A 232 8.18 -2.47 -10.88
CA SER A 232 8.01 -3.83 -10.37
C SER A 232 6.52 -4.17 -10.27
N ASN A 233 6.19 -5.45 -10.46
CA ASN A 233 4.86 -5.99 -10.16
C ASN A 233 4.73 -6.50 -8.71
N ASP A 234 5.79 -6.41 -7.90
CA ASP A 234 5.72 -6.67 -6.47
C ASP A 234 5.05 -5.48 -5.77
N PRO A 235 3.84 -5.62 -5.20
CA PRO A 235 3.15 -4.51 -4.51
C PRO A 235 3.92 -4.00 -3.28
N GLY A 236 4.93 -4.74 -2.80
CA GLY A 236 5.83 -4.35 -1.73
C GLY A 236 7.00 -3.48 -2.13
N ALA A 237 7.37 -3.48 -3.41
CA ALA A 237 8.55 -2.81 -3.94
C ALA A 237 8.40 -1.28 -3.85
N LEU A 238 9.53 -0.59 -3.73
CA LEU A 238 9.59 0.85 -3.93
C LEU A 238 9.24 1.19 -5.39
N MET A 239 9.72 0.38 -6.34
CA MET A 239 9.45 0.52 -7.78
C MET A 239 8.05 0.06 -8.20
N TYR A 240 7.13 -0.24 -7.28
CA TYR A 240 5.73 -0.44 -7.64
C TYR A 240 5.10 0.89 -8.12
N PRO A 241 4.30 0.93 -9.20
CA PRO A 241 3.88 2.20 -9.80
C PRO A 241 3.01 3.07 -8.89
N ASN A 242 2.14 2.43 -8.09
CA ASN A 242 1.17 3.15 -7.28
C ASN A 242 1.78 3.58 -5.95
N TYR A 243 1.50 4.83 -5.55
CA TYR A 243 2.02 5.41 -4.32
C TYR A 243 1.47 4.68 -3.09
N ALA A 244 2.39 4.22 -2.24
CA ALA A 244 2.07 3.65 -0.94
C ALA A 244 2.92 4.32 0.15
N TYR A 245 2.26 5.05 1.04
CA TYR A 245 2.95 5.72 2.15
C TYR A 245 3.58 4.71 3.11
N THR A 246 4.86 4.93 3.40
CA THR A 246 5.61 4.29 4.49
C THR A 246 6.31 5.38 5.29
N ASP A 247 6.22 5.34 6.62
CA ASP A 247 6.95 6.30 7.47
C ASP A 247 8.45 6.25 7.11
N PRO A 248 9.05 7.38 6.69
CA PRO A 248 10.45 7.43 6.33
C PRO A 248 11.39 6.89 7.42
N LYS A 249 11.01 6.90 8.70
CA LYS A 249 11.82 6.34 9.80
C LYS A 249 11.88 4.83 9.81
N GLU A 250 10.83 4.16 9.34
CA GLU A 250 10.74 2.69 9.28
C GLU A 250 11.03 2.17 7.86
N PHE A 251 11.23 3.08 6.88
CA PHE A 251 11.50 2.71 5.50
C PHE A 251 12.80 1.91 5.39
N ARG A 252 12.70 0.78 4.69
CA ARG A 252 13.82 -0.06 4.25
C ARG A 252 13.54 -0.41 2.80
N LEU A 253 14.58 -0.34 1.96
CA LEU A 253 14.48 -0.73 0.55
C LEU A 253 14.05 -2.20 0.48
N PRO A 254 12.90 -2.53 -0.15
CA PRO A 254 12.45 -3.90 -0.35
C PRO A 254 13.45 -4.76 -1.11
N GLN A 255 13.38 -6.08 -0.88
CA GLN A 255 14.37 -7.00 -1.43
C GLN A 255 14.32 -7.05 -2.97
N ASP A 256 13.12 -6.92 -3.56
CA ASP A 256 12.93 -6.85 -5.01
C ASP A 256 13.73 -5.68 -5.63
N ASP A 257 13.68 -4.50 -5.02
CA ASP A 257 14.43 -3.33 -5.48
C ASP A 257 15.95 -3.49 -5.28
N ILE A 258 16.38 -4.12 -4.18
CA ILE A 258 17.79 -4.45 -3.92
C ILE A 258 18.31 -5.38 -5.01
N ASP A 259 17.59 -6.46 -5.28
CA ASP A 259 17.97 -7.45 -6.29
C ASP A 259 18.03 -6.81 -7.68
N GLY A 260 17.04 -5.98 -8.03
CA GLY A 260 17.00 -5.24 -9.29
C GLY A 260 18.18 -4.28 -9.46
N ILE A 261 18.45 -3.42 -8.47
CA ILE A 261 19.52 -2.42 -8.62
C ILE A 261 20.91 -3.07 -8.58
N GLN A 262 21.09 -4.14 -7.81
CA GLN A 262 22.33 -4.89 -7.75
C GLN A 262 22.58 -5.72 -9.02
N ALA A 263 21.53 -6.16 -9.71
CA ALA A 263 21.67 -6.78 -11.03
C ALA A 263 22.27 -5.79 -12.05
N ILE A 264 22.01 -4.48 -11.90
CA ILE A 264 22.56 -3.44 -12.76
C ILE A 264 23.97 -3.02 -12.31
N TYR A 265 24.15 -2.65 -11.04
CA TYR A 265 25.38 -1.99 -10.55
C TYR A 265 26.31 -2.86 -9.71
N GLY A 266 25.86 -4.04 -9.30
CA GLY A 266 26.53 -4.88 -8.31
C GLY A 266 26.22 -4.47 -6.87
N GLN A 267 26.71 -5.28 -5.94
CA GLN A 267 26.59 -5.10 -4.49
C GLN A 267 27.44 -3.95 -3.97
N SER A 268 27.06 -3.38 -2.82
CA SER A 268 27.93 -2.41 -2.14
C SER A 268 29.24 -3.07 -1.69
N ASN A 269 30.28 -2.26 -1.48
CA ASN A 269 31.57 -2.75 -0.99
C ASN A 269 31.57 -3.08 0.52
N ASP A 270 30.41 -3.00 1.18
CA ASP A 270 30.31 -3.27 2.61
C ASP A 270 30.43 -4.77 2.91
N ALA A 271 31.05 -5.08 4.06
CA ALA A 271 31.28 -6.47 4.48
C ALA A 271 29.97 -7.23 4.77
N VAL A 272 28.91 -6.51 5.15
CA VAL A 272 27.58 -7.07 5.39
C VAL A 272 26.63 -6.47 4.37
N GLN A 273 26.09 -7.31 3.50
CA GLN A 273 25.12 -6.87 2.51
C GLN A 273 23.77 -6.57 3.19
N PRO A 274 23.17 -5.40 2.90
CA PRO A 274 21.87 -5.05 3.44
C PRO A 274 20.79 -5.98 2.85
N THR A 275 19.82 -6.35 3.69
CA THR A 275 18.63 -7.09 3.27
C THR A 275 17.38 -6.23 3.41
N GLY A 276 16.41 -6.45 2.54
CA GLY A 276 15.14 -5.75 2.50
C GLY A 276 13.98 -6.54 3.09
N PRO A 277 12.84 -5.89 3.40
CA PRO A 277 11.59 -6.61 3.59
C PRO A 277 11.17 -7.33 2.29
N THR A 278 10.52 -8.48 2.44
CA THR A 278 9.95 -9.28 1.34
C THR A 278 8.44 -9.29 1.45
N THR A 279 7.75 -9.24 0.31
CA THR A 279 6.29 -9.33 0.24
C THR A 279 5.82 -10.75 0.54
N PRO A 280 4.89 -10.95 1.50
CA PRO A 280 4.41 -12.28 1.84
C PRO A 280 3.49 -12.83 0.74
N GLN A 281 3.76 -14.06 0.33
CA GLN A 281 2.97 -14.83 -0.63
C GLN A 281 2.02 -15.75 0.14
N ALA A 282 0.70 -15.62 -0.05
CA ALA A 282 -0.30 -16.36 0.73
C ALA A 282 -0.08 -17.89 0.68
N CYS A 283 0.29 -18.42 -0.49
CA CYS A 283 0.53 -19.85 -0.69
C CYS A 283 1.97 -20.32 -0.48
N ASP A 284 2.85 -19.47 0.07
CA ASP A 284 4.18 -19.92 0.48
C ASP A 284 4.08 -20.87 1.69
N PRO A 285 4.52 -22.15 1.57
CA PRO A 285 4.47 -23.10 2.68
C PRO A 285 5.31 -22.69 3.90
N ASN A 286 6.22 -21.73 3.75
CA ASN A 286 7.06 -21.19 4.81
C ASN A 286 6.48 -19.92 5.46
N LEU A 287 5.31 -19.47 5.02
CA LEU A 287 4.68 -18.27 5.57
C LEU A 287 4.35 -18.44 7.06
N THR A 288 4.80 -17.45 7.83
CA THR A 288 4.56 -17.31 9.27
C THR A 288 3.96 -15.95 9.54
N PHE A 289 3.20 -15.81 10.63
CA PHE A 289 2.48 -14.58 10.95
C PHE A 289 3.03 -13.95 12.23
N ASP A 290 3.07 -12.62 12.24
CA ASP A 290 3.52 -11.86 13.40
C ASP A 290 2.35 -11.60 14.38
N ALA A 291 1.12 -11.53 13.87
CA ALA A 291 -0.12 -11.47 14.63
C ALA A 291 -1.31 -11.91 13.77
N ILE A 292 -2.39 -12.36 14.39
CA ILE A 292 -3.65 -12.67 13.70
C ILE A 292 -4.80 -12.17 14.58
N THR A 293 -5.82 -11.56 13.98
CA THR A 293 -7.06 -11.18 14.67
C THR A 293 -8.24 -11.33 13.73
N THR A 294 -9.43 -11.31 14.31
CA THR A 294 -10.67 -11.09 13.56
C THR A 294 -11.03 -9.61 13.53
N LEU A 295 -11.87 -9.22 12.58
CA LEU A 295 -12.64 -7.98 12.62
C LEU A 295 -13.99 -8.24 11.96
N ARG A 296 -15.08 -8.21 12.75
CA ARG A 296 -16.46 -8.38 12.25
C ARG A 296 -16.62 -9.61 11.34
N GLY A 297 -15.95 -10.71 11.68
CA GLY A 297 -15.99 -11.97 10.94
C GLY A 297 -14.92 -12.15 9.86
N GLU A 298 -14.24 -11.09 9.42
CA GLU A 298 -13.06 -11.20 8.57
C GLU A 298 -11.83 -11.63 9.40
N MET A 299 -10.89 -12.33 8.77
CA MET A 299 -9.62 -12.70 9.39
C MET A 299 -8.50 -11.83 8.80
N MET A 300 -7.66 -11.27 9.67
CA MET A 300 -6.51 -10.45 9.31
C MET A 300 -5.24 -11.08 9.84
N PHE A 301 -4.32 -11.39 8.91
CA PHE A 301 -3.03 -12.03 9.18
C PHE A 301 -1.92 -11.00 8.95
N PHE A 302 -1.26 -10.56 10.02
CA PHE A 302 -0.22 -9.52 9.94
C PHE A 302 1.16 -10.14 9.69
N LYS A 303 1.93 -9.55 8.78
CA LYS A 303 3.32 -9.92 8.49
C LYS A 303 4.14 -8.70 8.08
N GLY A 304 5.09 -8.28 8.91
CA GLY A 304 5.92 -7.11 8.66
C GLY A 304 5.07 -5.85 8.50
N ARG A 305 5.12 -5.24 7.31
CA ARG A 305 4.32 -4.06 6.92
C ARG A 305 3.01 -4.41 6.22
N TYR A 306 2.73 -5.68 6.03
CA TYR A 306 1.58 -6.19 5.28
C TYR A 306 0.54 -6.82 6.21
N MET A 307 -0.68 -6.92 5.69
CA MET A 307 -1.68 -7.84 6.19
C MET A 307 -2.35 -8.58 5.04
N LEU A 308 -2.58 -9.88 5.24
CA LEU A 308 -3.43 -10.69 4.39
C LEU A 308 -4.82 -10.72 5.01
N ARG A 309 -5.84 -10.36 4.23
CA ARG A 309 -7.25 -10.36 4.66
C ARG A 309 -7.99 -11.50 3.97
N LYS A 310 -8.73 -12.26 4.76
CA LYS A 310 -9.57 -13.36 4.27
C LYS A 310 -11.01 -13.10 4.69
N HIS A 311 -11.84 -12.70 3.73
CA HIS A 311 -13.28 -12.67 3.91
C HIS A 311 -13.84 -14.11 3.88
N PRO A 312 -14.84 -14.45 4.71
CA PRO A 312 -15.44 -15.79 4.72
C PRO A 312 -16.07 -16.18 3.37
N GLU A 313 -16.68 -15.21 2.68
CA GLU A 313 -17.44 -15.44 1.44
C GLU A 313 -16.61 -15.32 0.15
N ARG A 314 -15.41 -14.72 0.21
CA ARG A 314 -14.55 -14.56 -0.97
C ARG A 314 -13.56 -15.71 -1.05
N SER A 315 -13.30 -16.26 -2.23
CA SER A 315 -12.24 -17.26 -2.41
C SER A 315 -10.85 -16.65 -2.29
N GLU A 316 -10.70 -15.39 -2.66
CA GLU A 316 -9.41 -14.73 -2.74
C GLU A 316 -8.92 -14.23 -1.38
N THR A 317 -7.61 -14.08 -1.30
CA THR A 317 -6.93 -13.49 -0.15
C THR A 317 -6.38 -12.16 -0.60
N GLU A 318 -6.82 -11.08 0.03
CA GLU A 318 -6.35 -9.74 -0.29
C GLU A 318 -5.04 -9.47 0.46
N LEU A 319 -4.01 -9.02 -0.24
CA LEU A 319 -2.77 -8.54 0.36
C LEU A 319 -2.76 -7.01 0.34
N ASN A 320 -2.59 -6.39 1.50
CA ASN A 320 -2.52 -4.93 1.61
C ASN A 320 -1.45 -4.48 2.60
N PHE A 321 -1.01 -3.23 2.47
CA PHE A 321 -0.23 -2.58 3.52
C PHE A 321 -1.11 -2.26 4.72
N ILE A 322 -0.56 -2.40 5.92
CA ILE A 322 -1.22 -1.98 7.17
C ILE A 322 -1.50 -0.47 7.13
N SER A 323 -0.58 0.32 6.56
CA SER A 323 -0.68 1.78 6.46
C SER A 323 -1.81 2.27 5.56
N LEU A 324 -2.33 1.42 4.65
CA LEU A 324 -3.48 1.77 3.82
C LEU A 324 -4.74 2.00 4.68
N PHE A 325 -4.87 1.24 5.76
CA PHE A 325 -6.03 1.30 6.65
C PHE A 325 -5.74 2.12 7.91
N TRP A 326 -4.51 2.04 8.41
CA TRP A 326 -4.07 2.77 9.61
C TRP A 326 -2.71 3.45 9.37
N PRO A 327 -2.68 4.63 8.71
CA PRO A 327 -1.43 5.31 8.33
C PRO A 327 -0.49 5.65 9.49
N ASN A 328 -1.06 5.86 10.67
CA ASN A 328 -0.33 6.22 11.90
C ASN A 328 -0.02 4.99 12.78
N LEU A 329 -0.39 3.79 12.33
CA LEU A 329 -0.06 2.55 13.02
C LEU A 329 1.31 2.07 12.55
N PRO A 330 2.22 1.70 13.46
CA PRO A 330 3.52 1.21 13.06
C PRO A 330 3.44 -0.17 12.40
N SER A 331 4.39 -0.49 11.52
CA SER A 331 4.59 -1.84 10.99
C SER A 331 5.15 -2.80 12.07
N GLY A 332 5.09 -4.11 11.79
CA GLY A 332 5.63 -5.16 12.66
C GLY A 332 4.78 -5.39 13.90
N ILE A 333 3.46 -5.50 13.72
CA ILE A 333 2.50 -5.84 14.79
C ILE A 333 2.83 -7.22 15.35
N GLN A 334 2.92 -7.33 16.68
CA GLN A 334 3.42 -8.53 17.36
C GLN A 334 2.33 -9.35 18.05
N ALA A 335 1.17 -8.74 18.30
CA ALA A 335 -0.03 -9.42 18.73
C ALA A 335 -1.20 -8.51 18.37
N ALA A 336 -2.36 -9.09 18.10
CA ALA A 336 -3.59 -8.37 17.86
C ALA A 336 -4.76 -9.18 18.41
N TYR A 337 -5.81 -8.53 18.88
CA TYR A 337 -7.07 -9.20 19.18
C TYR A 337 -8.25 -8.24 19.01
N GLU A 338 -9.41 -8.80 18.71
CA GLU A 338 -10.68 -8.09 18.65
C GLU A 338 -11.39 -8.17 20.00
N ASN A 339 -11.83 -7.03 20.51
CA ASN A 339 -12.83 -6.94 21.55
C ASN A 339 -14.19 -6.66 20.88
N ILE A 340 -14.94 -7.72 20.61
CA ILE A 340 -16.19 -7.65 19.86
C ILE A 340 -17.24 -6.80 20.57
N GLU A 341 -17.35 -6.89 21.91
CA GLU A 341 -18.32 -6.11 22.68
C GLU A 341 -18.13 -4.60 22.52
N ARG A 342 -16.89 -4.17 22.22
CA ARG A 342 -16.51 -2.77 22.09
C ARG A 342 -16.25 -2.35 20.65
N ASP A 343 -16.33 -3.29 19.70
CA ASP A 343 -15.97 -3.11 18.29
C ASP A 343 -14.58 -2.45 18.15
N GLU A 344 -13.63 -2.97 18.93
CA GLU A 344 -12.26 -2.46 19.07
C GLU A 344 -11.25 -3.54 18.69
N ILE A 345 -10.21 -3.18 17.93
CA ILE A 345 -9.00 -4.02 17.79
C ILE A 345 -7.90 -3.45 18.66
N LEU A 346 -7.25 -4.31 19.44
CA LEU A 346 -6.07 -3.97 20.21
C LEU A 346 -4.84 -4.56 19.53
N LEU A 347 -3.89 -3.71 19.14
CA LEU A 347 -2.66 -4.11 18.45
C LEU A 347 -1.44 -3.78 19.31
N PHE A 348 -0.49 -4.70 19.41
CA PHE A 348 0.68 -4.61 20.28
C PHE A 348 1.97 -4.51 19.46
N LYS A 349 2.86 -3.57 19.83
CA LYS A 349 4.23 -3.47 19.29
C LYS A 349 5.23 -3.37 20.45
N GLY A 350 5.97 -4.46 20.66
CA GLY A 350 6.85 -4.65 21.82
C GLY A 350 8.19 -3.94 21.78
N ASN A 351 8.69 -3.46 20.63
CA ASN A 351 9.86 -2.57 20.65
C ASN A 351 9.55 -1.22 21.32
N GLU A 352 8.25 -0.91 21.48
CA GLU A 352 7.79 0.31 22.14
C GLU A 352 7.13 0.06 23.49
N ASP A 353 7.02 -1.20 23.95
CA ASP A 353 6.22 -1.61 25.11
C ASP A 353 4.78 -1.04 25.07
N LYS A 354 4.21 -0.85 23.88
CA LYS A 354 2.95 -0.12 23.65
C LYS A 354 1.89 -0.96 22.95
N TYR A 355 0.64 -0.53 23.14
CA TYR A 355 -0.50 -1.01 22.39
C TYR A 355 -1.34 0.16 21.87
N TRP A 356 -1.99 -0.08 20.74
CA TRP A 356 -2.93 0.79 20.07
C TRP A 356 -4.33 0.19 20.20
N VAL A 357 -5.33 1.05 20.20
CA VAL A 357 -6.72 0.65 20.05
C VAL A 357 -7.23 1.29 18.77
N VAL A 358 -7.88 0.49 17.95
CA VAL A 358 -8.44 0.89 16.66
C VAL A 358 -9.95 0.63 16.67
N ARG A 359 -10.71 1.55 16.09
CA ARG A 359 -12.16 1.42 15.83
C ARG A 359 -12.42 1.73 14.37
N GLY A 360 -12.76 0.71 13.57
CA GLY A 360 -12.78 0.86 12.12
C GLY A 360 -11.42 1.32 11.58
N TYR A 361 -11.38 2.51 10.95
CA TYR A 361 -10.15 3.10 10.40
C TYR A 361 -9.44 4.08 11.34
N ASP A 362 -10.01 4.36 12.52
CA ASP A 362 -9.47 5.36 13.43
C ASP A 362 -8.69 4.73 14.59
N ILE A 363 -7.52 5.30 14.89
CA ILE A 363 -6.83 5.04 16.15
C ILE A 363 -7.57 5.80 17.25
N ALA A 364 -8.00 5.09 18.30
CA ALA A 364 -8.75 5.68 19.40
C ALA A 364 -7.93 6.78 20.12
N TYR A 365 -8.65 7.80 20.61
CA TYR A 365 -8.02 8.94 21.27
C TYR A 365 -7.18 8.54 22.49
N GLY A 366 -5.98 9.13 22.60
CA GLY A 366 -5.05 8.90 23.70
C GLY A 366 -4.23 7.61 23.58
N TYR A 367 -4.24 6.96 22.41
CA TYR A 367 -3.33 5.86 22.06
C TYR A 367 -2.18 6.34 21.15
N PRO A 368 -1.01 5.67 21.19
CA PRO A 368 -0.71 4.46 21.94
C PRO A 368 -0.55 4.64 23.45
N LYS A 369 -0.77 3.56 24.21
CA LYS A 369 -0.53 3.48 25.65
C LYS A 369 0.47 2.38 25.97
N PRO A 370 1.24 2.50 27.05
CA PRO A 370 2.16 1.44 27.44
C PRO A 370 1.42 0.23 28.03
N ILE A 371 1.90 -0.98 27.76
CA ILE A 371 1.22 -2.24 28.12
C ILE A 371 1.09 -2.44 29.63
N TYR A 372 1.92 -1.83 30.47
CA TYR A 372 1.75 -1.90 31.93
C TYR A 372 0.41 -1.31 32.39
N ARG A 373 -0.27 -0.49 31.56
CA ARG A 373 -1.64 0.00 31.82
C ARG A 373 -2.67 -1.12 31.80
N LEU A 374 -2.39 -2.24 31.15
CA LEU A 374 -3.20 -3.46 31.18
C LEU A 374 -2.89 -4.36 32.39
N GLY A 375 -1.97 -3.94 33.26
CA GLY A 375 -1.59 -4.68 34.47
C GLY A 375 -0.36 -5.59 34.31
N PHE A 376 0.36 -5.51 33.17
CA PHE A 376 1.64 -6.20 33.03
C PHE A 376 2.72 -5.61 33.95
N PRO A 377 3.61 -6.44 34.52
CA PRO A 377 4.79 -5.95 35.21
C PRO A 377 5.74 -5.28 34.21
N LYS A 378 6.50 -4.26 34.65
CA LYS A 378 7.43 -3.50 33.79
C LYS A 378 8.54 -4.35 33.14
N THR A 379 8.76 -5.56 33.63
CA THR A 379 9.69 -6.55 33.08
C THR A 379 9.18 -7.19 31.79
N VAL A 380 7.87 -7.21 31.57
CA VAL A 380 7.28 -7.65 30.30
C VAL A 380 7.39 -6.50 29.30
N LYS A 381 8.09 -6.78 28.20
CA LYS A 381 8.36 -5.84 27.11
C LYS A 381 7.57 -6.16 25.84
N ARG A 382 7.19 -7.42 25.70
CA ARG A 382 6.58 -7.93 24.49
C ARG A 382 5.42 -8.86 24.82
N VAL A 383 4.33 -8.69 24.10
CA VAL A 383 3.25 -9.67 23.99
C VAL A 383 3.45 -10.40 22.67
N ASN A 384 3.53 -11.73 22.72
CA ASN A 384 3.78 -12.57 21.55
C ASN A 384 2.50 -12.91 20.78
N ALA A 385 1.38 -13.02 21.48
CA ALA A 385 0.09 -13.29 20.86
C ALA A 385 -1.04 -12.91 21.83
N ALA A 386 -2.22 -12.61 21.32
CA ALA A 386 -3.38 -12.30 22.14
C ALA A 386 -4.67 -12.78 21.46
N TYR A 387 -5.65 -13.23 22.23
CA TYR A 387 -7.03 -13.37 21.76
C TYR A 387 -8.00 -13.02 22.87
N SER A 388 -9.20 -12.57 22.52
CA SER A 388 -10.30 -12.39 23.46
C SER A 388 -11.29 -13.54 23.34
N ASP A 389 -11.71 -14.09 24.46
CA ASP A 389 -12.78 -15.08 24.54
C ASP A 389 -14.12 -14.38 24.72
N GLU A 390 -14.89 -14.32 23.64
CA GLU A 390 -16.19 -13.65 23.56
C GLU A 390 -17.20 -14.21 24.56
N THR A 391 -17.12 -15.51 24.86
CA THR A 391 -18.10 -16.16 25.73
C THR A 391 -17.88 -15.86 27.20
N THR A 392 -16.66 -15.50 27.57
CA THR A 392 -16.27 -15.29 28.97
C THR A 392 -15.88 -13.84 29.30
N GLY A 393 -15.69 -12.99 28.29
CA GLY A 393 -15.15 -11.64 28.46
C GLY A 393 -13.70 -11.64 28.96
N LYS A 394 -12.94 -12.70 28.66
CA LYS A 394 -11.56 -12.88 29.11
C LYS A 394 -10.60 -12.78 27.94
N THR A 395 -9.58 -11.94 28.08
CA THR A 395 -8.50 -11.85 27.11
C THR A 395 -7.29 -12.62 27.61
N TYR A 396 -6.67 -13.39 26.71
CA TYR A 396 -5.49 -14.18 26.99
C TYR A 396 -4.30 -13.56 26.28
N PHE A 397 -3.27 -13.22 27.04
CA PHE A 397 -2.03 -12.67 26.51
C PHE A 397 -0.89 -13.66 26.69
N PHE A 398 -0.20 -14.00 25.60
CA PHE A 398 0.90 -14.95 25.60
C PHE A 398 2.23 -14.19 25.57
N VAL A 399 3.13 -14.52 26.50
CA VAL A 399 4.47 -13.92 26.63
C VAL A 399 5.47 -15.02 26.90
N ALA A 400 6.38 -15.26 25.95
CA ALA A 400 7.35 -16.36 25.99
C ALA A 400 6.67 -17.72 26.25
N ASP A 401 7.01 -18.40 27.36
CA ASP A 401 6.49 -19.71 27.77
C ASP A 401 5.26 -19.62 28.70
N ARG A 402 4.74 -18.42 28.90
CA ARG A 402 3.68 -18.11 29.87
C ARG A 402 2.52 -17.37 29.24
N TYR A 403 1.39 -17.35 29.94
CA TYR A 403 0.24 -16.55 29.56
C TYR A 403 -0.42 -15.87 30.77
N TRP A 404 -1.11 -14.77 30.50
CA TRP A 404 -1.84 -13.91 31.42
C TRP A 404 -3.30 -13.94 31.00
N ARG A 405 -4.22 -13.83 31.96
CA ARG A 405 -5.64 -13.66 31.68
C ARG A 405 -6.13 -12.34 32.23
N TYR A 406 -6.75 -11.55 31.37
CA TYR A 406 -7.28 -10.24 31.68
C TYR A 406 -8.80 -10.28 31.61
N ASP A 407 -9.45 -9.64 32.57
CA ASP A 407 -10.90 -9.51 32.64
C ASP A 407 -11.31 -8.17 32.02
N GLU A 408 -11.94 -8.21 30.86
CA GLU A 408 -12.33 -7.00 30.12
C GLU A 408 -13.40 -6.19 30.87
N ASN A 409 -14.26 -6.86 31.65
CA ASN A 409 -15.30 -6.22 32.46
C ASN A 409 -14.70 -5.49 33.67
N LYS A 410 -13.80 -6.16 34.40
CA LYS A 410 -13.12 -5.58 35.58
C LYS A 410 -11.97 -4.65 35.21
N LYS A 411 -11.51 -4.72 33.96
CA LYS A 411 -10.33 -4.00 33.44
C LYS A 411 -9.07 -4.27 34.26
N SER A 412 -8.84 -5.54 34.59
CA SER A 412 -7.72 -5.97 35.42
C SER A 412 -7.30 -7.39 35.13
N MET A 413 -6.01 -7.70 35.34
CA MET A 413 -5.51 -9.08 35.28
C MET A 413 -6.15 -9.94 36.39
N ASP A 414 -6.53 -11.16 36.03
CA ASP A 414 -7.02 -12.15 37.00
C ASP A 414 -5.89 -12.57 37.96
N HIS A 415 -6.27 -12.89 39.21
CA HIS A 415 -5.33 -13.40 40.20
C HIS A 415 -4.78 -14.80 39.83
N GLY A 416 -3.52 -15.08 40.18
CA GLY A 416 -2.88 -16.37 39.91
C GLY A 416 -2.25 -16.51 38.53
N TYR A 417 -2.01 -15.38 37.86
CA TYR A 417 -1.28 -15.27 36.58
C TYR A 417 0.06 -14.53 36.78
N PRO A 418 1.09 -14.82 35.97
CA PRO A 418 1.09 -15.72 34.81
C PRO A 418 1.15 -17.21 35.12
N ARG A 419 0.61 -18.02 34.20
CA ARG A 419 0.69 -19.49 34.19
C ARG A 419 1.52 -19.99 33.02
N LYS A 420 2.03 -21.22 33.09
CA LYS A 420 2.75 -21.83 31.97
C LYS A 420 1.77 -22.26 30.88
N ILE A 421 2.08 -21.95 29.62
CA ILE A 421 1.20 -22.31 28.48
C ILE A 421 0.96 -23.82 28.44
N ILE A 422 2.04 -24.60 28.60
CA ILE A 422 1.99 -26.07 28.51
C ILE A 422 1.10 -26.74 29.56
N GLN A 423 0.80 -26.07 30.68
CA GLN A 423 -0.05 -26.63 31.73
C GLN A 423 -1.52 -26.61 31.34
N ASP A 424 -1.95 -25.57 30.61
CA ASP A 424 -3.36 -25.31 30.32
C ASP A 424 -3.72 -25.53 28.84
N PHE A 425 -2.74 -25.46 27.93
CA PHE A 425 -2.91 -25.58 26.47
C PHE A 425 -2.16 -26.77 25.84
N GLY A 426 -1.68 -27.71 26.66
CA GLY A 426 -1.05 -28.95 26.19
C GLY A 426 0.37 -28.77 25.65
N LYS A 427 0.71 -29.37 24.50
CA LYS A 427 2.09 -29.37 23.96
C LYS A 427 2.52 -28.05 23.29
N ILE A 428 1.72 -26.99 23.37
CA ILE A 428 2.01 -25.68 22.78
C ILE A 428 3.00 -24.95 23.71
N GLY A 429 4.27 -24.91 23.34
CA GLY A 429 5.32 -24.30 24.16
C GLY A 429 5.47 -22.79 23.95
N ARG A 430 5.23 -22.31 22.73
CA ARG A 430 5.35 -20.92 22.31
C ARG A 430 4.28 -20.61 21.28
N VAL A 431 3.85 -19.35 21.23
CA VAL A 431 2.78 -18.88 20.36
C VAL A 431 3.27 -17.63 19.64
N ASP A 432 3.23 -17.65 18.32
CA ASP A 432 3.58 -16.50 17.47
C ASP A 432 2.33 -15.70 17.08
N ALA A 433 1.19 -16.37 16.91
CA ALA A 433 -0.11 -15.72 16.74
C ALA A 433 -1.23 -16.63 17.26
N VAL A 434 -2.38 -16.06 17.61
CA VAL A 434 -3.54 -16.81 18.09
C VAL A 434 -4.83 -16.04 17.80
N PHE A 435 -5.90 -16.76 17.49
CA PHE A 435 -7.25 -16.19 17.45
C PHE A 435 -8.30 -17.23 17.82
N GLN A 436 -9.52 -16.79 18.12
CA GLN A 436 -10.67 -17.67 18.38
C GLN A 436 -11.64 -17.62 17.21
N LYS A 437 -12.18 -18.77 16.80
CA LYS A 437 -13.24 -18.86 15.80
C LYS A 437 -14.04 -20.16 15.97
N ASP A 438 -15.36 -20.09 15.81
CA ASP A 438 -16.27 -21.24 15.89
C ASP A 438 -16.11 -22.06 17.19
N GLY A 439 -15.81 -21.38 18.31
CA GLY A 439 -15.60 -21.99 19.62
C GLY A 439 -14.24 -22.70 19.81
N TYR A 440 -13.37 -22.68 18.81
CA TYR A 440 -11.99 -23.19 18.90
C TYR A 440 -10.98 -22.06 19.00
N VAL A 441 -9.83 -22.34 19.61
CA VAL A 441 -8.68 -21.44 19.64
C VAL A 441 -7.61 -21.98 18.69
N TYR A 442 -7.17 -21.16 17.74
CA TYR A 442 -6.18 -21.52 16.74
C TYR A 442 -4.85 -20.89 17.10
N PHE A 443 -3.89 -21.71 17.51
CA PHE A 443 -2.54 -21.30 17.86
C PHE A 443 -1.58 -21.49 16.70
N PHE A 444 -0.70 -20.52 16.46
CA PHE A 444 0.31 -20.57 15.42
C PHE A 444 1.69 -20.56 16.04
N HIS A 445 2.56 -21.44 15.57
CA HIS A 445 3.98 -21.42 15.88
C HIS A 445 4.79 -21.86 14.67
N GLY A 446 5.62 -20.96 14.14
CA GLY A 446 6.27 -21.15 12.85
C GLY A 446 5.24 -21.43 11.76
N THR A 447 5.48 -22.49 10.99
CA THR A 447 4.62 -22.93 9.87
C THR A 447 3.51 -23.89 10.28
N THR A 448 3.32 -24.08 11.60
CA THR A 448 2.32 -25.01 12.15
C THR A 448 1.21 -24.28 12.88
N GLN A 449 -0.01 -24.72 12.64
CA GLN A 449 -1.21 -24.32 13.36
C GLN A 449 -1.76 -25.48 14.20
N PHE A 450 -2.23 -25.18 15.40
CA PHE A 450 -2.90 -26.11 16.32
C PHE A 450 -4.32 -25.61 16.58
N GLN A 451 -5.32 -26.44 16.26
CA GLN A 451 -6.71 -26.21 16.65
C GLN A 451 -6.92 -26.79 18.05
N PHE A 452 -7.25 -25.95 19.01
CA PHE A 452 -7.45 -26.30 20.41
C PHE A 452 -8.92 -26.16 20.80
N ASP A 453 -9.47 -27.19 21.43
CA ASP A 453 -10.80 -27.16 22.02
C ASP A 453 -10.71 -26.73 23.50
N PRO A 454 -11.17 -25.52 23.87
CA PRO A 454 -11.10 -25.04 25.25
C PRO A 454 -12.00 -25.81 26.22
N ARG A 455 -13.07 -26.48 25.73
CA ARG A 455 -13.98 -27.29 26.56
C ARG A 455 -13.36 -28.65 26.89
N ALA A 456 -12.83 -29.32 25.88
CA ALA A 456 -12.14 -30.61 26.04
C ALA A 456 -10.70 -30.47 26.54
N LYS A 457 -10.15 -29.25 26.55
CA LYS A 457 -8.77 -28.91 26.94
C LYS A 457 -7.71 -29.74 26.21
N ARG A 458 -7.89 -29.92 24.90
CA ARG A 458 -6.98 -30.71 24.07
C ARG A 458 -6.85 -30.13 22.67
N ILE A 459 -5.71 -30.39 22.05
CA ILE A 459 -5.50 -30.17 20.61
C ILE A 459 -6.36 -31.20 19.86
N VAL A 460 -7.20 -30.74 18.95
CA VAL A 460 -8.09 -31.58 18.14
C VAL A 460 -7.57 -31.76 16.71
N ASN A 461 -6.77 -30.82 16.21
CA ASN A 461 -6.19 -30.90 14.87
C ASN A 461 -4.86 -30.13 14.79
N GLN A 462 -4.01 -30.51 13.84
CA GLN A 462 -2.76 -29.83 13.50
C GLN A 462 -2.67 -29.65 11.98
N MET A 463 -2.41 -28.42 11.54
CA MET A 463 -2.44 -28.01 10.13
C MET A 463 -1.23 -27.11 9.80
N LYS A 464 -1.03 -26.82 8.50
CA LYS A 464 -0.09 -25.77 8.09
C LYS A 464 -0.66 -24.39 8.43
N SER A 465 0.20 -23.42 8.71
CA SER A 465 -0.18 -22.02 8.98
C SER A 465 -1.04 -21.41 7.85
N ILE A 466 -0.77 -21.81 6.60
CA ILE A 466 -1.45 -21.28 5.41
C ILE A 466 -2.80 -21.93 5.08
N SER A 467 -3.30 -22.88 5.88
CA SER A 467 -4.52 -23.64 5.55
C SER A 467 -5.81 -22.81 5.50
N TRP A 468 -5.74 -21.51 5.80
CA TRP A 468 -6.86 -20.56 5.69
C TRP A 468 -6.98 -19.91 4.32
N PHE A 469 -5.92 -20.01 3.53
CA PHE A 469 -5.86 -19.52 2.17
C PHE A 469 -6.18 -20.67 1.21
N ASN A 470 -6.77 -20.35 0.06
CA ASN A 470 -7.14 -21.34 -0.96
C ASN A 470 -5.92 -21.76 -1.78
N CYS A 471 -4.99 -22.41 -1.08
CA CYS A 471 -3.82 -23.10 -1.56
C CYS A 471 -4.07 -24.63 -1.39
#